data_AF-A0AAV8AJT9-F1
#
_entry.id   AF-A0AAV8AJT9-F1
#
_cell.length_a   1.000
_cell.length_b   1.000
_cell.length_c   1.000
_cell.angle_alpha   90.00
_cell.angle_beta   90.00
_cell.angle_gamma   90.00
#
_symmetry.space_group_name_H-M   'P 1'
#
loop_
_entity.id
_entity.type
_entity.pdbx_description
1 polymer ?
#
loop_
_entity_poly.entity_id
_entity_poly.type
_entity_poly.pdbx_seq_one_letter_code
_entity_poly.pdbx_strand_id
1 'polypeptide(L)'
;MQNQSASRKSKCLLPKNSSIKVCFFSLFDDEVIKFLLKINKAKNLTKSKLFNYFSIIEKTIISRRHELRHHWSTEPELENLSIKKIMSRNLFEEIHLGWSFSYGKQTIFNFINLINQKIQKFWVPSEILSLDESMIPSKARSKHRRYLARKPRGNGLVVYGIADKCKYVYANELAIRNGDKVIDISLRLLNSLPKAPYHFYSDNHFSSLKNAILFDRYGYRYTCSCRYDRPKELFKEFLHKGIKAFEIKFAQTKIENRKIMAITIADKIEGKPIKLFNIITSNQNIFFNKTRMETRFSNGICEKYEICGQF
;
A
#
# COMPACT_ATOMS: atom_id res chain seq x y z
N MET A 1 -34.13 16.79 4.83
CA MET A 1 -34.16 15.42 4.26
C MET A 1 -32.75 14.84 4.31
N GLN A 2 -32.49 13.95 5.26
CA GLN A 2 -31.22 13.24 5.38
C GLN A 2 -31.20 12.10 4.36
N ASN A 3 -30.51 12.30 3.23
CA ASN A 3 -30.08 11.17 2.43
C ASN A 3 -28.88 10.53 3.14
N GLN A 4 -29.14 9.52 3.96
CA GLN A 4 -28.09 8.57 4.34
C GLN A 4 -27.65 7.85 3.06
N SER A 5 -26.64 8.39 2.37
CA SER A 5 -26.00 7.67 1.28
C SER A 5 -25.37 6.42 1.89
N ALA A 6 -25.97 5.25 1.65
CA ALA A 6 -25.43 4.00 2.14
C ALA A 6 -23.96 3.88 1.70
N SER A 7 -23.03 3.85 2.66
CA SER A 7 -21.60 3.77 2.35
C SER A 7 -21.33 2.55 1.47
N ARG A 8 -20.64 2.75 0.35
CA ARG A 8 -20.32 1.64 -0.56
C ARG A 8 -19.40 0.66 0.14
N LYS A 9 -19.85 -0.59 0.27
CA LYS A 9 -19.07 -1.68 0.85
C LYS A 9 -18.13 -2.28 -0.18
N SER A 10 -16.95 -2.70 0.26
CA SER A 10 -16.04 -3.48 -0.57
C SER A 10 -16.71 -4.80 -0.96
N LYS A 11 -16.47 -5.26 -2.18
CA LYS A 11 -17.05 -6.51 -2.67
C LYS A 11 -16.04 -7.30 -3.50
N CYS A 12 -15.76 -8.53 -3.08
CA CYS A 12 -15.10 -9.50 -3.92
C CYS A 12 -16.08 -9.98 -5.01
N LEU A 13 -15.61 -10.02 -6.26
CA LEU A 13 -16.41 -10.48 -7.40
C LEU A 13 -16.19 -11.97 -7.72
N LEU A 14 -15.31 -12.65 -6.98
CA LEU A 14 -15.22 -14.10 -7.03
C LEU A 14 -16.42 -14.75 -6.33
N PRO A 15 -16.83 -15.97 -6.73
CA PRO A 15 -17.88 -16.72 -6.05
C PRO A 15 -17.63 -16.83 -4.55
N LYS A 16 -18.70 -16.70 -3.75
CA LYS A 16 -18.63 -16.98 -2.31
C LYS A 16 -18.11 -18.40 -2.11
N ASN A 17 -17.22 -18.58 -1.14
CA ASN A 17 -16.52 -19.85 -0.84
C ASN A 17 -15.50 -20.31 -1.89
N SER A 18 -15.00 -19.40 -2.75
CA SER A 18 -13.85 -19.70 -3.61
C SER A 18 -12.67 -20.19 -2.78
N SER A 19 -12.12 -21.34 -3.15
CA SER A 19 -10.92 -21.87 -2.49
C SER A 19 -9.71 -20.98 -2.76
N ILE A 20 -8.70 -21.05 -1.91
CA ILE A 20 -7.44 -20.32 -2.11
C ILE A 20 -6.80 -20.64 -3.47
N LYS A 21 -6.98 -21.88 -3.93
CA LYS A 21 -6.55 -22.35 -5.26
C LYS A 21 -7.23 -21.57 -6.38
N VAL A 22 -8.56 -21.39 -6.31
CA VAL A 22 -9.33 -20.60 -7.28
C VAL A 22 -8.88 -19.14 -7.26
N CYS A 23 -8.67 -18.56 -6.09
CA CYS A 23 -8.19 -17.19 -5.96
C CYS A 23 -6.80 -17.02 -6.59
N PHE A 24 -5.87 -17.95 -6.33
CA PHE A 24 -4.52 -17.92 -6.90
C PHE A 24 -4.56 -18.02 -8.42
N PHE A 25 -5.30 -18.98 -8.99
CA PHE A 25 -5.38 -19.14 -10.45
C PHE A 25 -6.18 -18.04 -11.15
N SER A 26 -7.01 -17.30 -10.41
CA SER A 26 -7.67 -16.10 -10.95
C SER A 26 -6.67 -14.95 -11.13
N LEU A 27 -5.62 -14.89 -10.31
CA LEU A 27 -4.53 -13.92 -10.43
C LEU A 27 -3.43 -14.38 -11.39
N PHE A 28 -3.08 -15.67 -11.37
CA PHE A 28 -2.08 -16.30 -12.23
C PHE A 28 -2.74 -17.18 -13.30
N ASP A 29 -3.61 -16.55 -14.10
CA ASP A 29 -4.31 -17.21 -15.20
C ASP A 29 -3.39 -17.48 -16.41
N ASP A 30 -3.94 -18.07 -17.47
CA ASP A 30 -3.16 -18.45 -18.65
C ASP A 30 -2.44 -17.28 -19.32
N GLU A 31 -2.99 -16.06 -19.24
CA GLU A 31 -2.34 -14.87 -19.80
C GLU A 31 -1.08 -14.52 -19.00
N VAL A 32 -1.20 -14.47 -17.67
CA VAL A 32 -0.06 -14.23 -16.79
C VAL A 32 0.99 -15.31 -16.93
N ILE A 33 0.58 -16.58 -16.98
CA ILE A 33 1.50 -17.71 -17.17
C ILE A 33 2.21 -17.63 -18.52
N LYS A 34 1.51 -17.36 -19.61
CA LYS A 34 2.14 -17.18 -20.94
C LYS A 34 3.15 -16.04 -20.93
N PHE A 35 2.82 -14.92 -20.27
CA PHE A 35 3.76 -13.80 -20.12
C PHE A 35 5.02 -14.24 -19.37
N LEU A 36 4.88 -14.95 -18.25
CA LEU A 36 5.99 -15.40 -17.43
C LEU A 36 6.88 -16.43 -18.14
N LEU A 37 6.28 -17.37 -18.87
CA LEU A 37 7.01 -18.35 -19.68
C LEU A 37 7.83 -17.65 -20.78
N LYS A 38 7.31 -16.57 -21.38
CA LYS A 38 8.00 -15.80 -22.43
C LYS A 38 9.23 -15.04 -21.91
N ILE A 39 9.20 -14.57 -20.66
CA ILE A 39 10.28 -13.73 -20.10
C ILE A 39 11.32 -14.53 -19.30
N ASN A 40 11.05 -15.80 -18.98
CA ASN A 40 12.01 -16.64 -18.27
C ASN A 40 12.89 -17.40 -19.28
N LYS A 41 14.21 -17.38 -19.06
CA LYS A 41 15.19 -18.00 -19.96
C LYS A 41 15.56 -19.45 -19.63
N ALA A 42 14.94 -20.07 -18.63
CA ALA A 42 15.18 -21.47 -18.32
C ALA A 42 14.79 -22.38 -19.49
N LYS A 43 15.62 -23.39 -19.76
CA LYS A 43 15.41 -24.31 -20.89
C LYS A 43 14.16 -25.16 -20.63
N ASN A 44 13.31 -25.28 -21.66
CA ASN A 44 12.12 -26.13 -21.62
C ASN A 44 11.23 -25.87 -20.39
N LEU A 45 11.06 -24.59 -20.00
CA LEU A 45 10.15 -24.19 -18.93
C LEU A 45 8.71 -24.39 -19.39
N THR A 46 7.98 -25.25 -18.67
CA THR A 46 6.56 -25.52 -18.92
C THR A 46 5.68 -24.89 -17.83
N LYS A 47 4.38 -24.75 -18.10
CA LYS A 47 3.38 -24.29 -17.10
C LYS A 47 3.45 -25.10 -15.80
N SER A 48 3.57 -26.43 -15.89
CA SER A 48 3.68 -27.31 -14.72
C SER A 48 4.95 -27.04 -13.91
N LYS A 49 6.12 -26.93 -14.57
CA LYS A 49 7.38 -26.59 -13.90
C LYS A 49 7.32 -25.21 -13.23
N LEU A 50 6.68 -24.22 -13.86
CA LEU A 50 6.51 -22.89 -13.28
C LEU A 50 5.63 -22.91 -12.02
N PHE A 51 4.55 -23.69 -11.99
CA PHE A 51 3.75 -23.85 -10.77
C PHE A 51 4.51 -24.58 -9.67
N ASN A 52 5.28 -25.62 -10.00
CA ASN A 52 6.15 -26.27 -9.02
C ASN A 52 7.16 -25.28 -8.41
N TYR A 53 7.72 -24.39 -9.23
CA TYR A 53 8.57 -23.30 -8.75
C TYR A 53 7.82 -22.36 -7.78
N PHE A 54 6.60 -21.93 -8.12
CA PHE A 54 5.79 -21.10 -7.22
C PHE A 54 5.44 -21.78 -5.90
N SER A 55 5.09 -23.07 -5.92
CA SER A 55 4.84 -23.85 -4.71
C SER A 55 6.08 -23.91 -3.82
N ILE A 56 7.27 -24.00 -4.40
CA ILE A 56 8.52 -23.96 -3.62
C ILE A 56 8.76 -22.56 -3.03
N ILE A 57 8.56 -21.48 -3.81
CA ILE A 57 8.68 -20.11 -3.30
C ILE A 57 7.72 -19.88 -2.12
N GLU A 58 6.45 -20.26 -2.23
CA GLU A 58 5.48 -20.16 -1.14
C GLU A 58 5.95 -20.90 0.11
N LYS A 59 6.40 -22.15 -0.04
CA LYS A 59 6.95 -22.94 1.07
C LYS A 59 8.18 -22.30 1.71
N THR A 60 9.03 -21.64 0.92
CA THR A 60 10.23 -20.96 1.45
C THR A 60 9.87 -19.74 2.29
N ILE A 61 8.81 -19.01 1.94
CA ILE A 61 8.34 -17.82 2.69
C ILE A 61 7.89 -18.21 4.10
N ILE A 62 7.28 -19.39 4.26
CA ILE A 62 6.78 -19.89 5.55
C ILE A 62 7.91 -20.53 6.38
N SER A 63 9.04 -20.87 5.74
CA SER A 63 10.14 -21.55 6.41
C SER A 63 11.04 -20.60 7.19
N ARG A 64 11.61 -21.10 8.28
CA ARG A 64 12.63 -20.39 9.08
C ARG A 64 14.05 -20.52 8.51
N ARG A 65 14.24 -21.23 7.39
CA ARG A 65 15.58 -21.42 6.78
C ARG A 65 16.06 -20.11 6.16
N HIS A 66 17.28 -19.70 6.50
CA HIS A 66 17.85 -18.42 6.05
C HIS A 66 18.27 -18.41 4.57
N GLU A 67 18.67 -19.56 4.02
CA GLU A 67 19.18 -19.66 2.65
C GLU A 67 18.33 -20.63 1.82
N LEU A 68 18.01 -20.22 0.59
CA LEU A 68 17.20 -21.02 -0.33
C LEU A 68 17.79 -22.41 -0.58
N ARG A 69 19.13 -22.52 -0.71
CA ARG A 69 19.79 -23.81 -0.96
C ARG A 69 19.58 -24.83 0.16
N HIS A 70 19.36 -24.39 1.41
CA HIS A 70 19.17 -25.31 2.54
C HIS A 70 17.87 -26.12 2.43
N HIS A 71 16.93 -25.69 1.58
CA HIS A 71 15.72 -26.46 1.30
C HIS A 71 15.98 -27.77 0.52
N TRP A 72 17.17 -27.93 -0.07
CA TRP A 72 17.60 -29.18 -0.71
C TRP A 72 18.72 -29.87 0.05
N SER A 73 19.03 -29.43 1.28
CA SER A 73 20.09 -30.03 2.10
C SER A 73 19.82 -31.51 2.37
N THR A 74 20.86 -32.34 2.37
CA THR A 74 20.85 -33.75 2.80
C THR A 74 21.11 -33.90 4.29
N GLU A 75 21.54 -32.82 4.98
CA GLU A 75 21.72 -32.84 6.43
C GLU A 75 20.37 -33.13 7.12
N PRO A 76 20.29 -34.13 8.01
CA PRO A 76 19.04 -34.54 8.66
C PRO A 76 18.28 -33.38 9.33
N GLU A 77 19.00 -32.43 9.93
CA GLU A 77 18.43 -31.26 10.62
C GLU A 77 17.82 -30.22 9.68
N LEU A 78 18.28 -30.19 8.42
CA LEU A 78 17.86 -29.21 7.42
C LEU A 78 17.01 -29.83 6.31
N GLU A 79 16.88 -31.15 6.28
CA GLU A 79 16.20 -31.87 5.23
C GLU A 79 14.76 -31.39 5.04
N ASN A 80 14.37 -31.21 3.78
CA ASN A 80 13.00 -30.89 3.39
C ASN A 80 12.56 -31.79 2.24
N LEU A 81 12.18 -33.02 2.59
CA LEU A 81 11.68 -34.02 1.65
C LEU A 81 10.51 -33.48 0.80
N SER A 82 9.69 -32.58 1.37
CA SER A 82 8.54 -32.01 0.66
C SER A 82 8.90 -31.07 -0.49
N ILE A 83 10.10 -30.47 -0.48
CA ILE A 83 10.59 -29.61 -1.57
C ILE A 83 11.41 -30.44 -2.58
N LYS A 84 12.28 -31.33 -2.09
CA LYS A 84 13.06 -32.24 -2.95
C LYS A 84 12.18 -33.06 -3.90
N LYS A 85 10.99 -33.48 -3.43
CA LYS A 85 9.98 -34.20 -4.24
C LYS A 85 9.33 -33.36 -5.34
N ILE A 86 9.30 -32.04 -5.21
CA ILE A 86 8.61 -31.14 -6.18
C ILE A 86 9.52 -30.83 -7.36
N MET A 87 10.80 -30.53 -7.09
CA MET A 87 11.78 -30.13 -8.10
C MET A 87 13.20 -30.30 -7.57
N SER A 88 14.14 -30.65 -8.46
CA SER A 88 15.57 -30.64 -8.12
C SER A 88 16.09 -29.22 -7.87
N ARG A 89 17.17 -29.10 -7.09
CA ARG A 89 17.82 -27.82 -6.82
C ARG A 89 18.26 -27.13 -8.12
N ASN A 90 18.90 -27.87 -9.02
CA ASN A 90 19.44 -27.34 -10.26
C ASN A 90 18.34 -26.75 -11.15
N LEU A 91 17.19 -27.43 -11.27
CA LEU A 91 16.07 -26.91 -12.05
C LEU A 91 15.43 -25.68 -11.39
N PHE A 92 15.33 -25.66 -10.05
CA PHE A 92 14.86 -24.48 -9.34
C PHE A 92 15.79 -23.27 -9.57
N GLU A 93 17.10 -23.47 -9.42
CA GLU A 93 18.11 -22.42 -9.64
C GLU A 93 18.11 -21.95 -11.10
N GLU A 94 17.95 -22.85 -12.06
CA GLU A 94 17.82 -22.50 -13.48
C GLU A 94 16.62 -21.57 -13.72
N ILE A 95 15.45 -21.91 -13.18
CA ILE A 95 14.24 -21.07 -13.28
C ILE A 95 14.43 -19.74 -12.54
N HIS A 96 15.01 -19.78 -11.34
CA HIS A 96 15.23 -18.60 -10.50
C HIS A 96 16.22 -17.60 -11.13
N LEU A 97 17.27 -18.09 -11.77
CA LEU A 97 18.23 -17.27 -12.52
C LEU A 97 17.70 -16.88 -13.91
N GLY A 98 16.75 -17.64 -14.45
CA GLY A 98 16.10 -17.41 -15.73
C GLY A 98 15.27 -16.12 -15.80
N TRP A 99 14.94 -15.49 -14.68
CA TRP A 99 14.32 -14.16 -14.63
C TRP A 99 15.32 -13.08 -15.06
N SER A 100 15.59 -13.00 -16.36
CA SER A 100 16.64 -12.14 -16.91
C SER A 100 16.30 -10.65 -16.77
N PHE A 101 17.21 -9.88 -16.17
CA PHE A 101 17.16 -8.42 -16.14
C PHE A 101 17.39 -7.75 -17.51
N SER A 102 17.67 -8.54 -18.57
CA SER A 102 17.78 -8.01 -19.94
C SER A 102 16.45 -7.48 -20.48
N TYR A 103 15.33 -7.89 -19.90
CA TYR A 103 14.04 -7.31 -20.22
C TYR A 103 13.97 -5.92 -19.58
N GLY A 104 13.97 -4.89 -20.43
CA GLY A 104 14.00 -3.51 -19.99
C GLY A 104 12.80 -3.13 -19.11
N LYS A 105 12.86 -1.92 -18.56
CA LYS A 105 11.83 -1.27 -17.73
C LYS A 105 10.39 -1.52 -18.22
N GLN A 106 10.17 -1.53 -19.53
CA GLN A 106 8.85 -1.77 -20.12
C GLN A 106 8.26 -3.15 -19.79
N THR A 107 9.07 -4.21 -19.75
CA THR A 107 8.57 -5.55 -19.44
C THR A 107 8.07 -5.65 -18.01
N ILE A 108 8.78 -5.03 -17.06
CA ILE A 108 8.36 -4.95 -15.65
C ILE A 108 7.03 -4.20 -15.54
N PHE A 109 6.87 -3.10 -16.27
CA PHE A 109 5.60 -2.36 -16.28
C PHE A 109 4.46 -3.11 -16.94
N ASN A 110 4.72 -3.80 -18.05
CA ASN A 110 3.72 -4.65 -18.68
C ASN A 110 3.26 -5.73 -17.70
N PHE A 111 4.18 -6.31 -16.93
CA PHE A 111 3.83 -7.27 -15.89
C PHE A 111 3.00 -6.66 -14.75
N ILE A 112 3.42 -5.51 -14.21
CA ILE A 112 2.68 -4.81 -13.14
C ILE A 112 1.28 -4.43 -13.62
N ASN A 113 1.15 -3.91 -14.85
CA ASN A 113 -0.14 -3.55 -15.43
C ASN A 113 -1.02 -4.78 -15.62
N LEU A 114 -0.46 -5.89 -16.12
CA LEU A 114 -1.19 -7.15 -16.25
C LEU A 114 -1.70 -7.64 -14.90
N ILE A 115 -0.87 -7.64 -13.86
CA ILE A 115 -1.27 -8.02 -12.50
C ILE A 115 -2.32 -7.07 -11.93
N ASN A 116 -2.17 -5.75 -12.09
CA ASN A 116 -3.17 -4.78 -11.67
C ASN A 116 -4.52 -5.04 -12.35
N GLN A 117 -4.56 -5.34 -13.64
CA GLN A 117 -5.80 -5.69 -14.34
C GLN A 117 -6.48 -6.91 -13.71
N LYS A 118 -5.72 -7.95 -13.35
CA LYS A 118 -6.27 -9.14 -12.67
C LYS A 118 -6.80 -8.78 -11.27
N ILE A 119 -6.04 -8.01 -10.49
CA ILE A 119 -6.45 -7.54 -9.16
C ILE A 119 -7.78 -6.76 -9.23
N GLN A 120 -7.86 -5.80 -10.15
CA GLN A 120 -9.00 -4.90 -10.29
C GLN A 120 -10.25 -5.62 -10.79
N LYS A 121 -10.08 -6.65 -11.62
CA LYS A 121 -11.19 -7.46 -12.16
C LYS A 121 -12.02 -8.14 -11.05
N PHE A 122 -11.41 -8.49 -9.93
CA PHE A 122 -12.06 -9.31 -8.89
C PHE A 122 -12.46 -8.54 -7.63
N TRP A 123 -12.32 -7.21 -7.63
CA TRP A 123 -12.58 -6.41 -6.45
C TRP A 123 -13.27 -5.09 -6.78
N VAL A 124 -14.35 -4.79 -6.07
CA VAL A 124 -14.95 -3.45 -6.03
C VAL A 124 -14.51 -2.80 -4.73
N PRO A 125 -13.71 -1.71 -4.79
CA PRO A 125 -13.28 -1.00 -3.60
C PRO A 125 -14.46 -0.34 -2.86
N SER A 126 -14.34 -0.21 -1.55
CA SER A 126 -15.24 0.65 -0.77
C SER A 126 -14.96 2.12 -1.05
N GLU A 127 -15.68 2.99 -0.34
CA GLU A 127 -15.37 4.41 -0.34
C GLU A 127 -14.03 4.74 0.36
N ILE A 128 -13.57 3.92 1.30
CA ILE A 128 -12.39 4.23 2.13
C ILE A 128 -11.16 3.54 1.55
N LEU A 129 -10.18 4.34 1.15
CA LEU A 129 -8.94 3.89 0.54
C LEU A 129 -7.72 4.44 1.27
N SER A 130 -6.62 3.70 1.24
CA SER A 130 -5.30 4.15 1.69
C SER A 130 -4.35 4.27 0.51
N LEU A 131 -3.57 5.35 0.47
CA LEU A 131 -2.49 5.56 -0.49
C LEU A 131 -1.17 5.63 0.29
N ASP A 132 -0.24 4.71 -0.01
CA ASP A 132 1.01 4.55 0.74
C ASP A 132 2.14 4.01 -0.16
N GLU A 133 3.37 4.04 0.34
CA GLU A 133 4.53 3.40 -0.25
C GLU A 133 5.04 2.19 0.54
N SER A 134 5.37 1.14 -0.21
CA SER A 134 6.04 -0.06 0.24
C SER A 134 7.44 -0.17 -0.34
N MET A 135 8.31 -0.89 0.36
CA MET A 135 9.68 -1.17 -0.07
C MET A 135 9.82 -2.65 -0.38
N ILE A 136 10.25 -2.98 -1.59
CA ILE A 136 10.73 -4.31 -1.95
C ILE A 136 12.24 -4.33 -1.68
N PRO A 137 12.70 -4.95 -0.59
CA PRO A 137 14.11 -4.91 -0.21
C PRO A 137 14.98 -5.53 -1.29
N SER A 138 16.04 -4.84 -1.70
CA SER A 138 16.95 -5.36 -2.70
C SER A 138 18.35 -4.75 -2.54
N LYS A 139 19.35 -5.63 -2.56
CA LYS A 139 20.77 -5.26 -2.65
C LYS A 139 21.28 -5.17 -4.09
N ALA A 140 20.46 -5.57 -5.08
CA ALA A 140 20.84 -5.59 -6.48
C ALA A 140 21.23 -4.18 -6.97
N ARG A 141 22.26 -4.10 -7.82
CA ARG A 141 22.68 -2.85 -8.46
C ARG A 141 21.61 -2.43 -9.46
N SER A 142 20.80 -1.45 -9.09
CA SER A 142 19.75 -0.88 -9.95
C SER A 142 19.75 0.63 -9.84
N LYS A 143 19.65 1.32 -10.99
CA LYS A 143 19.47 2.77 -11.03
C LYS A 143 18.15 3.23 -10.41
N HIS A 144 17.17 2.33 -10.25
CA HIS A 144 15.86 2.64 -9.67
C HIS A 144 15.78 2.38 -8.16
N ARG A 145 16.86 1.85 -7.56
CA ARG A 145 16.95 1.62 -6.11
C ARG A 145 16.90 2.93 -5.34
N ARG A 146 16.14 2.96 -4.25
CA ARG A 146 16.00 4.08 -3.32
C ARG A 146 16.30 3.62 -1.89
N TYR A 147 16.68 4.58 -1.05
CA TYR A 147 16.83 4.38 0.40
C TYR A 147 15.72 5.13 1.13
N LEU A 148 14.96 4.42 1.97
CA LEU A 148 13.96 4.97 2.89
C LEU A 148 14.41 4.72 4.33
N ALA A 149 15.00 5.74 4.97
CA ALA A 149 15.68 5.61 6.26
C ALA A 149 14.84 5.01 7.39
N ARG A 150 13.52 5.21 7.37
CA ARG A 150 12.60 4.78 8.45
C ARG A 150 11.96 3.41 8.24
N LYS A 151 12.26 2.72 7.13
CA LYS A 151 11.72 1.36 6.89
C LYS A 151 12.74 0.32 7.42
N PRO A 152 12.30 -0.81 8.03
CA PRO A 152 13.19 -1.82 8.61
C PRO A 152 14.25 -2.34 7.64
N ARG A 153 13.89 -2.45 6.35
CA ARG A 153 14.80 -2.72 5.23
C ARG A 153 14.70 -1.59 4.22
N GLY A 154 15.30 -0.46 4.55
CA GLY A 154 15.16 0.78 3.78
C GLY A 154 15.78 0.79 2.38
N ASN A 155 16.62 -0.18 2.01
CA ASN A 155 17.27 -0.23 0.70
C ASN A 155 16.54 -1.17 -0.27
N GLY A 156 16.04 -0.64 -1.39
CA GLY A 156 15.35 -1.47 -2.37
C GLY A 156 14.58 -0.68 -3.43
N LEU A 157 13.54 -1.30 -3.98
CA LEU A 157 12.63 -0.69 -4.95
C LEU A 157 11.38 -0.18 -4.23
N VAL A 158 10.97 1.05 -4.52
CA VAL A 158 9.76 1.64 -3.94
C VAL A 158 8.57 1.34 -4.84
N VAL A 159 7.51 0.81 -4.24
CA VAL A 159 6.22 0.58 -4.90
C VAL A 159 5.18 1.42 -4.17
N TYR A 160 4.41 2.20 -4.92
CA TYR A 160 3.25 2.92 -4.41
C TYR A 160 2.01 2.09 -4.67
N GLY A 161 1.04 2.13 -3.75
CA GLY A 161 -0.18 1.36 -3.93
C GLY A 161 -1.40 2.01 -3.32
N ILE A 162 -2.55 1.65 -3.87
CA ILE A 162 -3.86 1.94 -3.29
C ILE A 162 -4.38 0.65 -2.66
N ALA A 163 -4.76 0.71 -1.39
CA ALA A 163 -5.38 -0.38 -0.68
C ALA A 163 -6.78 0.01 -0.19
N ASP A 164 -7.73 -0.91 -0.30
CA ASP A 164 -9.06 -0.76 0.29
C ASP A 164 -9.02 -1.00 1.81
N LYS A 165 -10.04 -0.51 2.53
CA LYS A 165 -10.19 -0.73 3.99
C LYS A 165 -10.13 -2.20 4.42
N CYS A 166 -10.48 -3.15 3.53
CA CYS A 166 -10.35 -4.58 3.77
C CYS A 166 -8.92 -5.11 3.59
N LYS A 167 -7.91 -4.22 3.48
CA LYS A 167 -6.49 -4.53 3.24
C LYS A 167 -6.22 -5.15 1.87
N TYR A 168 -7.17 -5.06 0.95
CA TYR A 168 -7.00 -5.52 -0.44
C TYR A 168 -6.24 -4.46 -1.24
N VAL A 169 -5.06 -4.79 -1.75
CA VAL A 169 -4.29 -3.90 -2.61
C VAL A 169 -4.94 -3.88 -3.99
N TYR A 170 -5.48 -2.72 -4.40
CA TYR A 170 -6.25 -2.56 -5.63
C TYR A 170 -5.39 -2.16 -6.83
N ALA A 171 -4.34 -1.37 -6.61
CA ALA A 171 -3.43 -0.94 -7.66
C ALA A 171 -2.02 -0.73 -7.10
N ASN A 172 -1.00 -1.03 -7.92
CA ASN A 172 0.41 -0.84 -7.58
C ASN A 172 1.16 -0.14 -8.70
N GLU A 173 2.18 0.64 -8.34
CA GLU A 173 3.06 1.29 -9.29
C GLU A 173 4.51 1.33 -8.79
N LEU A 174 5.45 0.91 -9.64
CA LEU A 174 6.87 0.92 -9.32
C LEU A 174 7.48 2.30 -9.58
N ALA A 175 8.11 2.87 -8.56
CA ALA A 175 8.74 4.18 -8.64
C ALA A 175 10.04 4.16 -9.47
N ILE A 176 10.15 5.07 -10.44
CA ILE A 176 11.38 5.24 -11.23
C ILE A 176 12.22 6.36 -10.60
N ARG A 177 13.51 6.10 -10.31
CA ARG A 177 14.44 7.16 -9.87
C ARG A 177 14.54 8.28 -10.94
N ASN A 178 14.47 9.54 -10.49
CA ASN A 178 14.61 10.79 -11.27
C ASN A 178 13.52 11.09 -12.32
N GLY A 179 12.44 10.30 -12.41
CA GLY A 179 11.36 10.53 -13.38
C GLY A 179 10.04 10.93 -12.74
N ASP A 180 9.65 10.27 -11.64
CA ASP A 180 8.30 10.42 -11.12
C ASP A 180 8.24 11.33 -9.89
N LYS A 181 7.43 12.39 -10.01
CA LYS A 181 6.98 13.14 -8.83
C LYS A 181 5.84 12.36 -8.18
N VAL A 182 5.69 12.48 -6.86
CA VAL A 182 4.61 11.81 -6.11
C VAL A 182 3.24 12.12 -6.72
N ILE A 183 3.02 13.35 -7.16
CA ILE A 183 1.78 13.78 -7.82
C ILE A 183 1.47 12.99 -9.11
N ASP A 184 2.48 12.66 -9.92
CA ASP A 184 2.29 11.94 -11.18
C ASP A 184 1.89 10.48 -10.91
N ILE A 185 2.51 9.87 -9.89
CA ILE A 185 2.18 8.51 -9.44
C ILE A 185 0.79 8.49 -8.82
N SER A 186 0.47 9.46 -7.94
CA SER A 186 -0.86 9.60 -7.36
C SER A 186 -1.92 9.70 -8.46
N LEU A 187 -1.70 10.53 -9.48
CA LEU A 187 -2.62 10.65 -10.61
C LEU A 187 -2.84 9.32 -11.34
N ARG A 188 -1.77 8.58 -11.66
CA ARG A 188 -1.88 7.29 -12.37
C ARG A 188 -2.60 6.23 -11.54
N LEU A 189 -2.29 6.13 -10.25
CA LEU A 189 -2.99 5.23 -9.34
C LEU A 189 -4.47 5.59 -9.20
N LEU A 190 -4.79 6.87 -9.05
CA LEU A 190 -6.18 7.34 -8.92
C LEU A 190 -6.99 7.11 -10.21
N ASN A 191 -6.39 7.34 -11.38
CA ASN A 191 -7.02 7.08 -12.67
C ASN A 191 -7.37 5.60 -12.89
N SER A 192 -6.77 4.68 -12.13
CA SER A 192 -7.11 3.26 -12.19
C SER A 192 -8.40 2.89 -11.43
N LEU A 193 -8.94 3.81 -10.64
CA LEU A 193 -10.14 3.56 -9.85
C LEU A 193 -11.42 3.70 -10.69
N PRO A 194 -12.44 2.86 -10.45
CA PRO A 194 -13.76 3.05 -11.03
C PRO A 194 -14.34 4.40 -10.61
N LYS A 195 -15.00 5.12 -11.52
CA LYS A 195 -15.63 6.42 -11.22
C LYS A 195 -16.65 6.29 -10.08
N ALA A 196 -16.33 6.89 -8.93
CA ALA A 196 -17.15 6.90 -7.73
C ALA A 196 -16.57 7.88 -6.69
N PRO A 197 -17.34 8.28 -5.68
CA PRO A 197 -16.79 8.98 -4.53
C PRO A 197 -15.87 8.05 -3.72
N TYR A 198 -14.67 8.53 -3.42
CA TYR A 198 -13.72 7.88 -2.52
C TYR A 198 -13.19 8.89 -1.50
N HIS A 199 -12.71 8.36 -0.38
CA HIS A 199 -11.98 9.07 0.65
C HIS A 199 -10.61 8.40 0.85
N PHE A 200 -9.55 9.12 0.49
CA PHE A 200 -8.17 8.66 0.67
C PHE A 200 -7.58 9.05 2.02
N TYR A 201 -6.91 8.08 2.63
CA TYR A 201 -6.06 8.28 3.79
C TYR A 201 -4.61 8.06 3.41
N SER A 202 -3.74 9.00 3.75
CA SER A 202 -2.31 8.90 3.45
C SER A 202 -1.46 9.61 4.49
N ASP A 203 -0.17 9.32 4.47
CA ASP A 203 0.78 9.97 5.36
C ASP A 203 1.24 11.34 4.83
N ASN A 204 2.25 11.93 5.48
CA ASN A 204 2.75 13.25 5.12
C ASN A 204 3.61 13.29 3.84
N HIS A 205 3.87 12.14 3.22
CA HIS A 205 4.52 12.07 1.92
C HIS A 205 3.59 12.57 0.80
N PHE A 206 2.28 12.40 0.99
CA PHE A 206 1.26 12.79 0.01
C PHE A 206 0.56 14.11 0.33
N SER A 207 0.86 14.75 1.47
CA SER A 207 0.11 15.89 2.00
C SER A 207 0.48 17.27 1.42
N SER A 208 0.99 17.31 0.18
CA SER A 208 1.29 18.58 -0.48
C SER A 208 0.02 19.28 -0.94
N LEU A 209 0.02 20.62 -1.00
CA LEU A 209 -1.11 21.38 -1.53
C LEU A 209 -1.44 20.99 -2.98
N LYS A 210 -0.41 20.70 -3.79
CA LYS A 210 -0.61 20.25 -5.17
C LYS A 210 -1.37 18.92 -5.26
N ASN A 211 -1.09 17.97 -4.37
CA ASN A 211 -1.85 16.71 -4.30
C ASN A 211 -3.27 16.95 -3.79
N ALA A 212 -3.45 17.81 -2.80
CA ALA A 212 -4.78 18.17 -2.29
C ALA A 212 -5.68 18.74 -3.40
N ILE A 213 -5.16 19.69 -4.19
CA ILE A 213 -5.83 20.24 -5.37
C ILE A 213 -6.11 19.15 -6.42
N LEU A 214 -5.14 18.27 -6.67
CA LEU A 214 -5.33 17.15 -7.59
C LEU A 214 -6.49 16.24 -7.13
N PHE A 215 -6.51 15.84 -5.86
CA PHE A 215 -7.57 14.98 -5.32
C PHE A 215 -8.95 15.65 -5.45
N ASP A 216 -9.05 16.93 -5.11
CA ASP A 216 -10.29 17.69 -5.24
C ASP A 216 -10.74 17.83 -6.70
N ARG A 217 -9.82 18.07 -7.64
CA ARG A 217 -10.12 18.18 -9.09
C ARG A 217 -10.73 16.90 -9.65
N TYR A 218 -10.33 15.76 -9.13
CA TYR A 218 -10.88 14.44 -9.52
C TYR A 218 -12.10 14.03 -8.69
N GLY A 219 -12.60 14.92 -7.80
CA GLY A 219 -13.80 14.69 -7.00
C GLY A 219 -13.57 13.75 -5.81
N TYR A 220 -12.33 13.58 -5.37
CA TYR A 220 -12.00 12.71 -4.25
C TYR A 220 -11.96 13.47 -2.93
N ARG A 221 -12.45 12.82 -1.87
CA ARG A 221 -12.21 13.25 -0.48
C ARG A 221 -10.83 12.75 -0.04
N TYR A 222 -10.17 13.48 0.84
CA TYR A 222 -8.88 13.06 1.40
C TYR A 222 -8.71 13.49 2.84
N THR A 223 -7.88 12.75 3.56
CA THR A 223 -7.36 13.08 4.88
C THR A 223 -5.92 12.61 4.93
N CYS A 224 -4.98 13.55 5.02
CA CYS A 224 -3.55 13.26 5.00
C CYS A 224 -2.91 13.79 6.28
N SER A 225 -2.07 12.98 6.94
CA SER A 225 -1.22 13.52 8.01
C SER A 225 -0.26 14.55 7.42
N CYS A 226 0.18 15.52 8.21
CA CYS A 226 1.03 16.62 7.76
C CYS A 226 2.24 16.81 8.66
N ARG A 227 3.29 17.40 8.10
CA ARG A 227 4.37 17.97 8.92
C ARG A 227 3.89 19.30 9.51
N TYR A 228 4.48 19.72 10.62
CA TYR A 228 4.05 20.93 11.35
C TYR A 228 4.20 22.23 10.53
N ASP A 229 5.00 22.20 9.47
CA ASP A 229 5.33 23.32 8.58
C ASP A 229 4.71 23.18 7.18
N ARG A 230 3.88 22.16 6.92
CA ARG A 230 3.39 21.84 5.56
C ARG A 230 1.92 21.40 5.51
N PRO A 231 1.18 21.78 4.45
CA PRO A 231 1.58 22.72 3.40
C PRO A 231 1.70 24.15 3.93
N LYS A 232 2.74 24.87 3.47
CA LYS A 232 3.15 26.17 4.04
C LYS A 232 2.02 27.20 3.97
N GLU A 233 1.18 27.11 2.94
CA GLU A 233 0.04 27.97 2.67
C GLU A 233 -1.03 27.89 3.76
N LEU A 234 -1.19 26.70 4.36
CA LEU A 234 -2.19 26.44 5.41
C LEU A 234 -1.60 26.50 6.82
N PHE A 235 -0.31 26.19 6.97
CA PHE A 235 0.38 26.19 8.26
C PHE A 235 1.26 27.43 8.49
N LYS A 236 1.08 28.50 7.69
CA LYS A 236 1.88 29.74 7.76
C LYS A 236 1.82 30.41 9.14
N GLU A 237 0.64 30.43 9.75
CA GLU A 237 0.43 30.98 11.09
C GLU A 237 0.76 29.98 12.21
N PHE A 238 1.17 28.76 11.83
CA PHE A 238 1.49 27.66 12.72
C PHE A 238 0.36 27.37 13.71
N LEU A 239 -0.64 26.58 13.28
CA LEU A 239 -1.76 26.14 14.12
C LEU A 239 -1.34 25.52 15.47
N HIS A 240 -0.10 25.04 15.58
CA HIS A 240 0.46 24.52 16.83
C HIS A 240 0.86 25.59 17.86
N LYS A 241 0.94 26.88 17.50
CA LYS A 241 1.35 27.93 18.44
C LYS A 241 0.31 28.09 19.54
N GLY A 242 0.80 28.03 20.79
CA GLY A 242 -0.02 28.19 21.99
C GLY A 242 -1.13 27.15 22.17
N ILE A 243 -1.04 25.99 21.51
CA ILE A 243 -2.00 24.90 21.70
C ILE A 243 -1.72 24.20 23.05
N LYS A 244 -2.77 23.97 23.83
CA LYS A 244 -2.70 23.27 25.13
C LYS A 244 -2.94 21.78 24.97
N ALA A 245 -2.60 21.00 25.99
CA ALA A 245 -2.90 19.57 26.03
C ALA A 245 -4.40 19.31 25.80
N PHE A 246 -4.71 18.32 24.95
CA PHE A 246 -6.06 17.93 24.54
C PHE A 246 -6.85 19.01 23.76
N GLU A 247 -6.17 20.06 23.29
CA GLU A 247 -6.78 21.08 22.45
C GLU A 247 -6.68 20.71 20.96
N ILE A 248 -7.64 21.21 20.19
CA ILE A 248 -7.70 21.08 18.74
C ILE A 248 -7.82 22.48 18.16
N LYS A 249 -6.96 22.82 17.21
CA LYS A 249 -7.04 24.05 16.41
C LYS A 249 -7.22 23.69 14.95
N PHE A 250 -7.96 24.49 14.23
CA PHE A 250 -8.14 24.31 12.80
C PHE A 250 -8.08 25.65 12.08
N ALA A 251 -7.65 25.60 10.82
CA ALA A 251 -7.78 26.70 9.87
C ALA A 251 -8.41 26.14 8.60
N GLN A 252 -9.13 26.99 7.89
CA GLN A 252 -9.72 26.65 6.62
C GLN A 252 -9.28 27.67 5.57
N THR A 253 -8.95 27.19 4.38
CA THR A 253 -8.73 28.04 3.22
C THR A 253 -9.64 27.61 2.08
N LYS A 254 -9.81 28.49 1.09
CA LYS A 254 -10.49 28.17 -0.16
C LYS A 254 -9.46 28.22 -1.29
N ILE A 255 -9.29 27.11 -2.00
CA ILE A 255 -8.41 27.02 -3.17
C ILE A 255 -9.23 26.50 -4.35
N GLU A 256 -9.15 27.15 -5.51
CA GLU A 256 -9.90 26.77 -6.73
C GLU A 256 -11.40 26.52 -6.46
N ASN A 257 -12.01 27.35 -5.59
CA ASN A 257 -13.40 27.26 -5.12
C ASN A 257 -13.77 26.10 -4.17
N ARG A 258 -12.80 25.31 -3.68
CA ARG A 258 -13.04 24.22 -2.71
C ARG A 258 -12.40 24.55 -1.35
N LYS A 259 -13.08 24.17 -0.27
CA LYS A 259 -12.63 24.41 1.09
C LYS A 259 -11.69 23.28 1.52
N ILE A 260 -10.48 23.63 1.92
CA ILE A 260 -9.49 22.72 2.50
C ILE A 260 -9.31 23.10 3.96
N MET A 261 -9.37 22.12 4.85
CA MET A 261 -9.18 22.32 6.28
C MET A 261 -7.85 21.73 6.73
N ALA A 262 -7.10 22.52 7.49
CA ALA A 262 -5.94 22.09 8.26
C ALA A 262 -6.32 21.97 9.73
N ILE A 263 -5.89 20.89 10.39
CA ILE A 263 -6.20 20.61 11.80
C ILE A 263 -4.89 20.28 12.51
N THR A 264 -4.71 20.84 13.70
CA THR A 264 -3.70 20.44 14.68
C THR A 264 -4.38 19.92 15.94
N ILE A 265 -4.06 18.69 16.33
CA ILE A 265 -4.53 18.05 17.56
C ILE A 265 -3.34 17.93 18.51
N ALA A 266 -3.48 18.41 19.74
CA ALA A 266 -2.50 18.24 20.80
C ALA A 266 -2.91 17.11 21.73
N ASP A 267 -2.20 16.00 21.68
CA ASP A 267 -2.39 14.86 22.58
C ASP A 267 -1.35 14.90 23.71
N LYS A 268 -1.74 14.45 24.90
CA LYS A 268 -0.87 14.42 26.08
C LYS A 268 -1.00 13.08 26.77
N ILE A 269 0.11 12.35 26.79
CA ILE A 269 0.27 11.16 27.61
C ILE A 269 0.97 11.60 28.90
N GLU A 270 0.53 11.07 30.04
CA GLU A 270 1.16 11.30 31.34
C GLU A 270 2.67 11.01 31.29
N GLY A 271 3.46 11.88 31.90
CA GLY A 271 4.92 11.79 31.89
C GLY A 271 5.61 12.05 30.54
N LYS A 272 4.89 12.39 29.46
CA LYS A 272 5.48 12.67 28.13
C LYS A 272 5.21 14.09 27.64
N PRO A 273 6.06 14.68 26.78
CA PRO A 273 5.75 15.95 26.12
C PRO A 273 4.45 15.89 25.31
N ILE A 274 3.82 17.05 25.09
CA ILE A 274 2.65 17.15 24.21
C ILE A 274 3.05 16.67 22.81
N LYS A 275 2.25 15.77 22.24
CA LYS A 275 2.43 15.29 20.88
C LYS A 275 1.42 15.96 19.96
N LEU A 276 1.93 16.54 18.87
CA LEU A 276 1.11 17.25 17.90
C LEU A 276 0.84 16.35 16.69
N PHE A 277 -0.42 16.31 16.28
CA PHE A 277 -0.86 15.65 15.06
C PHE A 277 -1.45 16.68 14.12
N ASN A 278 -0.84 16.84 12.95
CA ASN A 278 -1.31 17.77 11.92
C ASN A 278 -1.96 16.99 10.79
N ILE A 279 -3.07 17.51 10.27
CA ILE A 279 -3.86 16.87 9.23
C ILE A 279 -4.30 17.94 8.22
N ILE A 280 -4.34 17.58 6.93
CA ILE A 280 -5.16 18.29 5.93
C ILE A 280 -6.28 17.39 5.45
N THR A 281 -7.44 17.99 5.20
CA THR A 281 -8.63 17.25 4.81
C THR A 281 -9.58 18.10 3.97
N SER A 282 -10.28 17.46 3.04
CA SER A 282 -11.42 18.07 2.36
C SER A 282 -12.75 17.80 3.07
N ASN A 283 -12.75 17.00 4.14
CA ASN A 283 -13.95 16.76 4.95
C ASN A 283 -14.24 17.97 5.86
N GLN A 284 -15.41 18.58 5.71
CA GLN A 284 -15.86 19.73 6.50
C GLN A 284 -16.66 19.33 7.75
N ASN A 285 -17.11 18.07 7.83
CA ASN A 285 -17.91 17.56 8.94
C ASN A 285 -17.04 16.72 9.88
N ILE A 286 -16.11 17.38 10.58
CA ILE A 286 -15.35 16.73 11.65
C ILE A 286 -15.98 17.16 12.97
N PHE A 287 -16.76 16.26 13.55
CA PHE A 287 -17.31 16.43 14.89
C PHE A 287 -16.28 15.94 15.90
N PHE A 288 -15.83 16.85 16.76
CA PHE A 288 -14.96 16.50 17.88
C PHE A 288 -15.82 16.29 19.13
N ASN A 289 -16.08 15.03 19.48
CA ASN A 289 -16.69 14.74 20.77
C ASN A 289 -15.64 14.94 21.88
N LYS A 290 -15.84 15.96 22.71
CA LYS A 290 -15.10 16.16 23.97
C LYS A 290 -15.56 15.10 24.99
N THR A 291 -15.22 13.84 24.79
CA THR A 291 -15.35 12.84 25.86
C THR A 291 -13.96 12.49 26.37
N ARG A 292 -13.78 12.75 27.65
CA ARG A 292 -12.58 12.56 28.46
C ARG A 292 -11.94 11.18 28.18
N MET A 293 -10.69 11.17 27.71
CA MET A 293 -9.90 9.94 27.56
C MET A 293 -9.44 9.49 28.95
N GLU A 294 -10.14 8.51 29.54
CA GLU A 294 -9.63 7.78 30.70
C GLU A 294 -8.85 6.55 30.21
N THR A 295 -7.56 6.53 30.51
CA THR A 295 -6.68 5.39 30.26
C THR A 295 -6.82 4.40 31.42
N ARG A 296 -7.32 3.19 31.16
CA ARG A 296 -7.10 2.04 32.05
C ARG A 296 -6.13 1.07 31.37
N PHE A 297 -4.93 0.97 31.93
CA PHE A 297 -3.95 -0.04 31.56
C PHE A 297 -4.28 -1.36 32.22
N SER A 298 -4.89 -2.27 31.47
CA SER A 298 -4.79 -3.71 31.73
C SER A 298 -5.00 -4.48 30.44
N ASN A 299 -3.98 -5.25 30.04
CA ASN A 299 -4.03 -6.33 29.04
C ASN A 299 -3.93 -6.00 27.54
N GLY A 300 -3.07 -5.07 27.14
CA GLY A 300 -2.34 -5.21 25.87
C GLY A 300 -3.16 -5.16 24.57
N ILE A 301 -4.18 -4.30 24.48
CA ILE A 301 -4.91 -4.02 23.23
C ILE A 301 -4.75 -2.54 22.88
N CYS A 302 -4.28 -2.27 21.65
CA CYS A 302 -4.18 -0.93 21.07
C CYS A 302 -5.58 -0.53 20.58
N GLU A 303 -6.27 0.34 21.33
CA GLU A 303 -7.58 0.86 20.93
C GLU A 303 -7.47 2.05 19.97
N LYS A 304 -8.41 2.08 19.02
CA LYS A 304 -8.48 2.98 17.87
C LYS A 304 -8.76 4.43 18.29
N TYR A 305 -8.12 5.38 17.61
CA TYR A 305 -8.69 6.70 17.43
C TYR A 305 -9.87 6.59 16.46
N GLU A 306 -11.11 6.72 16.94
CA GLU A 306 -12.25 6.96 16.07
C GLU A 306 -12.38 8.47 15.81
N ILE A 307 -12.07 8.88 14.57
CA ILE A 307 -12.65 10.10 14.03
C ILE A 307 -14.12 9.75 13.75
N CYS A 308 -15.00 10.04 14.70
CA CYS A 308 -16.44 9.91 14.51
C CYS A 308 -16.91 10.95 13.49
N GLY A 309 -16.81 10.63 12.20
CA GLY A 309 -17.61 11.28 11.18
C GLY A 309 -19.03 10.74 11.29
N GLN A 310 -20.00 11.58 11.63
CA GLN A 310 -21.38 11.29 11.27
C GLN A 310 -21.48 11.37 9.74
N PHE A 311 -21.93 10.27 9.13
CA PHE A 311 -22.11 10.10 7.68
C PHE A 311 -23.33 10.88 7.19
#